data_AF-A0A915J026-F1
#
_entry.id   AF-A0A915J026-F1
#
_cell.length_a   1.000
_cell.length_b   1.000
_cell.length_c   1.000
_cell.angle_alpha   90.00
_cell.angle_beta   90.00
_cell.angle_gamma   90.00
#
_symmetry.space_group_name_H-M   'P 1'
#
loop_
_entity.id
_entity.type
_entity.pdbx_description
1 polymer ?
#
loop_
_entity_poly.entity_id
_entity_poly.type
_entity_poly.pdbx_seq_one_letter_code
_entity_poly.pdbx_strand_id
1 'polypeptide(L)'
;LLNTDLDDQGEYKVCLENEAGSADSEAALTVTRVVPRQDTQQEQMEAEAVLTITKILKDQTAKEGDNVGFDVDFSGSPTTIKWYQIFIEKYHT
;
A
#
# COMPACT_ATOMS: atom_id res chain seq x y z
N LEU A 1 -4.92 9.66 18.10
CA LEU A 1 -5.03 8.87 19.35
C LEU A 1 -3.71 8.13 19.54
N LEU A 2 -3.03 8.32 20.65
CA LEU A 2 -1.88 7.50 21.03
C LEU A 2 -2.43 6.54 22.09
N ASN A 3 -2.49 5.24 21.78
CA ASN A 3 -3.21 4.19 22.53
C ASN A 3 -4.73 4.16 22.28
N THR A 4 -5.19 3.26 21.40
CA THR A 4 -6.61 3.07 21.03
C THR A 4 -7.06 1.67 21.44
N ASP A 5 -8.19 1.57 22.15
CA ASP A 5 -8.80 0.33 22.61
C ASP A 5 -10.16 0.08 21.91
N LEU A 6 -10.74 -1.12 22.05
CA LEU A 6 -12.01 -1.47 21.38
C LEU A 6 -13.17 -0.54 21.75
N ASP A 7 -13.15 0.03 22.96
CA ASP A 7 -14.17 0.96 23.43
C ASP A 7 -14.08 2.35 22.76
N ASP A 8 -12.98 2.64 22.05
CA ASP A 8 -12.85 3.85 21.22
C ASP A 8 -13.54 3.70 19.84
N GLN A 9 -14.17 2.56 19.55
CA GLN A 9 -14.96 2.40 18.34
C GLN A 9 -16.28 3.18 18.45
N GLY A 10 -16.63 3.92 17.40
CA GLY A 10 -17.88 4.66 17.36
C GLY A 10 -17.97 5.68 16.24
N GLU A 11 -19.08 6.40 16.21
CA GLU A 11 -19.25 7.56 15.33
C GLU A 11 -18.75 8.82 16.02
N TYR A 12 -17.85 9.53 15.34
CA TYR A 12 -17.26 10.76 15.83
C TYR A 12 -17.77 11.93 15.01
N LYS A 13 -18.24 12.96 15.71
CA LYS A 13 -18.70 14.22 15.15
C LYS A 13 -17.82 15.37 15.61
N VAL A 14 -17.43 16.21 14.67
CA VAL A 14 -16.77 17.50 14.93
C VAL A 14 -17.75 18.60 14.58
N CYS A 15 -18.06 19.45 15.55
CA CYS A 15 -18.84 20.68 15.35
C CYS A 15 -17.91 21.88 15.51
N LEU A 16 -17.93 22.78 14.54
CA LEU A 16 -17.24 24.06 14.59
C LEU A 16 -18.28 25.17 14.54
N GLU A 17 -18.17 26.15 15.43
CA GLU A 17 -19.07 27.31 15.46
C GLU A 17 -18.27 28.59 15.70
N ASN A 18 -18.63 29.64 14.96
CA ASN A 18 -18.18 31.02 15.20
C ASN A 18 -19.35 31.99 14.94
N GLU A 19 -19.12 33.29 15.16
CA GLU A 19 -20.16 34.33 14.99
C GLU A 19 -20.74 34.41 13.56
N ALA A 20 -20.06 33.86 12.55
CA ALA A 20 -20.50 33.85 11.16
C ALA A 20 -21.26 32.58 10.77
N GLY A 21 -21.23 31.51 11.58
CA GLY A 21 -21.97 30.28 11.33
C GLY A 21 -21.33 29.03 11.93
N SER A 22 -21.92 27.87 11.61
CA SER A 22 -21.47 26.56 12.06
C SER A 22 -21.20 25.59 10.90
N ALA A 23 -20.31 24.63 11.14
CA ALA A 23 -19.99 23.54 10.23
C ALA A 23 -19.77 22.25 11.01
N ASP A 24 -20.36 21.16 10.52
CA ASP A 24 -20.26 19.84 11.11
C ASP A 24 -19.55 18.85 10.16
N SER A 25 -18.81 17.89 10.72
CA SER A 25 -18.22 16.76 10.01
C SER A 25 -18.32 15.50 10.85
N GLU A 26 -18.70 14.38 10.25
CA GLU A 26 -18.93 13.10 10.93
C GLU A 26 -18.16 11.96 10.25
N ALA A 27 -17.62 11.03 11.04
CA ALA A 27 -16.92 9.84 10.54
C ALA A 27 -17.03 8.67 11.53
N ALA A 28 -17.15 7.44 11.00
CA ALA A 28 -17.10 6.23 11.80
C ALA A 28 -15.65 5.76 12.01
N LEU A 29 -15.26 5.56 13.27
CA LEU A 29 -14.00 4.94 13.67
C LEU A 29 -14.25 3.47 14.00
N THR A 30 -13.61 2.55 13.27
CA THR A 30 -13.62 1.11 13.58
C THR A 30 -12.30 0.71 14.20
N VAL A 31 -12.32 0.07 15.36
CA VAL A 31 -11.12 -0.44 16.04
C VAL A 31 -11.13 -1.96 15.97
N THR A 32 -10.14 -2.53 15.30
CA THR A 32 -9.97 -3.99 15.22
C THR A 32 -8.83 -4.42 16.14
N ARG A 33 -9.09 -5.40 17.00
CA ARG A 33 -8.03 -6.05 17.77
C ARG A 33 -7.10 -6.77 16.80
N VAL A 34 -5.83 -6.35 16.77
CA VAL A 34 -4.77 -7.18 16.17
C VAL A 34 -4.57 -8.36 17.11
N VAL A 35 -5.32 -9.43 16.90
CA VAL A 35 -4.94 -10.72 17.43
C VAL A 35 -3.68 -11.13 16.65
N PRO A 36 -2.54 -11.39 17.31
CA PRO A 36 -1.48 -12.14 16.67
C PRO A 36 -2.14 -13.43 16.16
N ARG A 37 -2.13 -13.66 14.84
CA ARG A 37 -2.67 -14.88 14.28
C ARG A 37 -2.00 -16.04 15.02
N GLN A 38 -2.78 -16.81 15.77
CA GLN A 38 -2.30 -18.11 16.22
C GLN A 38 -2.32 -18.98 14.96
N ASP A 39 -1.12 -19.32 14.48
CA ASP A 39 -0.81 -20.19 13.35
C ASP A 39 -1.73 -21.42 13.28
N THR A 40 -2.92 -21.26 12.72
CA THR A 40 -3.88 -22.35 12.54
C THR A 40 -4.58 -22.18 11.21
N GLN A 41 -3.88 -22.66 10.17
CA GLN A 41 -4.41 -23.18 8.91
C GLN A 41 -5.10 -22.19 7.93
N GLN A 42 -5.58 -21.02 8.36
CA GLN A 42 -6.13 -20.00 7.44
C GLN A 42 -5.06 -19.21 6.67
N GLU A 43 -3.84 -19.11 7.20
CA GLU A 43 -2.72 -18.46 6.50
C GLU A 43 -2.23 -19.23 5.27
N GLN A 44 -2.45 -20.54 5.19
CA GLN A 44 -2.05 -21.30 3.99
C GLN A 44 -2.91 -20.94 2.77
N MET A 45 -4.18 -20.56 2.96
CA MET A 45 -5.05 -20.14 1.86
C MET A 45 -4.91 -18.67 1.50
N GLU A 46 -4.60 -17.80 2.47
CA GLU A 46 -4.50 -16.36 2.24
C GLU A 46 -3.08 -15.93 1.78
N ALA A 47 -2.02 -16.65 2.20
CA ALA A 47 -0.67 -16.45 1.69
C ALA A 47 -0.50 -16.93 0.23
N GLU A 48 -1.32 -17.90 -0.22
CA GLU A 48 -1.35 -18.34 -1.63
C GLU A 48 -2.00 -17.31 -2.58
N ALA A 49 -2.76 -16.35 -2.06
CA ALA A 49 -3.47 -15.35 -2.87
C ALA A 49 -2.70 -14.02 -3.06
N VAL A 50 -1.61 -13.78 -2.32
CA VAL A 50 -0.83 -12.55 -2.44
C VAL A 50 0.20 -12.71 -3.56
N LEU A 51 -0.15 -12.21 -4.75
CA LEU A 51 0.79 -12.10 -5.87
C LEU A 51 1.98 -11.22 -5.47
N THR A 52 3.16 -11.82 -5.38
CA THR A 52 4.39 -11.16 -4.96
C THR A 52 5.42 -11.24 -6.09
N ILE A 53 6.21 -10.18 -6.29
CA ILE A 53 7.33 -10.21 -7.23
C ILE A 53 8.48 -11.00 -6.59
N THR A 54 8.82 -12.15 -7.17
CA THR A 54 9.88 -13.03 -6.69
C THR A 54 11.24 -12.68 -7.27
N LYS A 55 11.28 -12.17 -8.52
CA LYS A 55 12.47 -11.60 -9.14
C LYS A 55 12.24 -10.12 -9.42
N ILE A 56 12.91 -9.28 -8.62
CA ILE A 56 12.85 -7.82 -8.78
C ILE A 56 13.72 -7.33 -9.92
N LEU A 57 13.42 -6.13 -10.40
CA LEU A 57 14.26 -5.43 -11.38
C LEU A 57 15.63 -5.12 -10.79
N LYS A 58 16.64 -5.28 -11.64
CA LYS A 58 18.03 -4.94 -11.32
C LYS A 58 18.51 -3.91 -12.31
N ASP A 59 19.31 -2.97 -11.82
CA ASP A 59 19.97 -1.97 -12.65
C ASP A 59 20.77 -2.63 -13.76
N GLN A 60 20.62 -2.12 -14.97
CA GLN A 60 21.36 -2.56 -16.16
C GLN A 60 22.26 -1.42 -16.63
N THR A 61 23.51 -1.77 -16.95
CA THR A 61 24.45 -0.86 -17.61
C THR A 61 24.60 -1.33 -19.04
N ALA A 62 24.30 -0.46 -19.99
CA ALA A 62 24.39 -0.74 -21.42
C ALA A 62 25.05 0.43 -22.15
N LYS A 63 25.61 0.18 -23.33
CA LYS A 63 26.17 1.23 -24.18
C LYS A 63 25.09 1.77 -25.11
N GLU A 64 25.35 2.95 -25.66
CA GLU A 64 24.47 3.53 -26.67
C GLU A 64 24.35 2.59 -27.88
N GLY A 65 23.12 2.27 -28.26
CA GLY A 65 22.80 1.33 -29.33
C GLY A 65 22.59 -0.13 -28.89
N ASP A 66 22.87 -0.47 -27.63
CA ASP A 66 22.61 -1.80 -27.10
C ASP A 66 21.12 -2.02 -26.80
N ASN A 67 20.65 -3.25 -26.93
CA ASN A 67 19.32 -3.64 -26.49
C ASN A 67 19.34 -4.09 -25.02
N VAL A 68 18.42 -3.56 -24.21
CA VAL A 68 18.30 -3.90 -22.79
C VAL A 68 16.98 -4.61 -22.54
N GLY A 69 17.05 -5.82 -21.99
CA GLY A 69 15.90 -6.58 -21.52
C GLY A 69 15.69 -6.42 -20.01
N PHE A 70 14.43 -6.32 -19.59
CA PHE A 70 14.02 -6.33 -18.19
C PHE A 70 13.07 -7.50 -17.94
N ASP A 71 13.36 -8.30 -16.93
CA ASP A 71 12.58 -9.48 -16.57
C ASP A 71 12.18 -9.43 -15.09
N VAL A 72 10.93 -9.79 -14.82
CA VAL A 72 10.37 -9.95 -13.48
C VAL A 72 9.62 -11.27 -13.39
N ASP A 73 9.75 -11.93 -12.24
CA ASP A 73 9.04 -13.18 -11.94
C ASP A 73 8.07 -12.91 -10.78
N PHE A 74 6.96 -13.64 -10.76
CA PHE A 74 5.91 -13.51 -9.76
C PHE A 74 5.66 -14.86 -9.07
N SER A 75 5.16 -14.82 -7.83
CA SER A 75 4.77 -16.02 -7.07
C SER A 75 3.54 -16.73 -7.65
N GLY A 76 2.80 -16.07 -8.55
CA GLY A 76 1.62 -16.59 -9.22
C GLY A 76 1.47 -16.00 -10.63
N SER A 77 0.30 -16.19 -11.24
CA SER A 77 0.02 -15.69 -12.59
C SER A 77 -0.71 -14.35 -12.54
N PRO A 78 -0.03 -13.21 -12.81
CA PRO A 78 -0.70 -11.90 -12.85
C PRO A 78 -1.73 -11.82 -13.98
N THR A 79 -2.89 -11.23 -13.71
CA THR A 79 -3.88 -10.90 -14.75
C THR A 79 -3.47 -9.64 -15.54
N THR A 80 -2.69 -8.75 -14.94
CA THR A 80 -2.25 -7.50 -15.57
C THR A 80 -0.86 -7.11 -15.08
N ILE A 81 0.02 -6.74 -16.00
CA ILE A 81 1.36 -6.22 -15.72
C ILE A 81 1.44 -4.81 -16.33
N LYS A 82 1.98 -3.84 -15.57
CA LYS A 82 2.21 -2.47 -16.04
C LYS A 82 3.67 -2.09 -15.81
N TRP A 83 4.31 -1.58 -16.86
CA TRP A 83 5.67 -1.04 -16.80
C TRP A 83 5.61 0.49 -16.78
N TYR A 84 6.43 1.10 -15.93
CA TYR A 84 6.55 2.55 -15.84
C TYR A 84 7.99 2.95 -16.08
N GLN A 85 8.20 3.97 -16.90
CA GLN A 85 9.51 4.59 -17.12
C GLN A 85 9.48 5.99 -16.52
N ILE A 86 10.42 6.27 -15.63
CA ILE A 86 10.63 7.61 -15.06
C ILE A 86 11.90 8.15 -15.68
N PHE A 87 11.80 9.28 -16.37
CA PHE A 87 12.97 10.02 -16.84
C PHE A 87 13.46 10.90 -15.69
N ILE A 88 14.68 10.64 -15.22
CA ILE A 88 15.36 11.51 -14.27
C ILE A 88 16.36 12.36 -15.06
N GLU A 89 16.06 13.63 -15.27
CA GLU A 89 17.02 14.59 -15.81
C GLU A 89 18.13 14.81 -14.78
N LYS A 90 19.35 14.32 -15.06
CA LYS A 90 20.54 14.71 -14.29
C LYS A 90 21.08 16.00 -14.86
N TYR A 91 20.78 17.12 -14.20
CA TYR A 91 21.52 18.37 -14.38
C TYR A 91 22.99 18.12 -13.99
N HIS A 92 23.91 18.21 -14.95
CA HIS A 92 25.34 18.28 -14.65
C HIS A 92 25.70 19.73 -14.30
N THR A 93 26.37 19.91 -13.16
CA THR A 93 27.10 21.14 -12.80
C THR A 93 28.53 21.05 -13.29
#